data_AF-A0A7J4ISW1-F1
#
_entry.id   AF-A0A7J4ISW1-F1
#
_cell.length_a   1.000
_cell.length_b   1.000
_cell.length_c   1.000
_cell.angle_alpha   90.00
_cell.angle_beta   90.00
_cell.angle_gamma   90.00
#
_symmetry.space_group_name_H-M   'P 1'
#
loop_
_entity.id
_entity.type
_entity.pdbx_description
1 polymer ?
#
loop_
_entity_poly.entity_id
_entity_poly.type
_entity_poly.pdbx_seq_one_letter_code
_entity_poly.pdbx_strand_id
1 'polypeptide(L)'
;MVESGMTELSVDATLSARERDILELIIENWPISSLEIAEHFREDISSREQRKKASTKYSYYLKKLVDKRLVLSKRSGNSLIVWPLVVEKYRTIHNILQGR
;
A
#
# COMPACT_ATOMS: atom_id res chain seq x y z
N MET A 1 -30.27 0.19 -5.79
CA MET A 1 -29.17 -0.18 -4.87
C MET A 1 -28.40 -1.34 -5.50
N VAL A 2 -27.44 -1.08 -6.40
CA VAL A 2 -26.48 -2.09 -6.91
C VAL A 2 -25.39 -1.34 -7.68
N GLU A 3 -24.38 -0.82 -7.00
CA GLU A 3 -23.19 -0.24 -7.68
C GLU A 3 -21.85 -0.62 -7.04
N SER A 4 -21.82 -1.40 -5.95
CA SER A 4 -20.56 -1.71 -5.26
C SER A 4 -19.83 -2.96 -5.77
N GLY A 5 -20.43 -3.79 -6.62
CA GLY A 5 -19.84 -5.07 -7.05
C GLY A 5 -19.02 -5.04 -8.35
N MET A 6 -19.10 -3.97 -9.16
CA MET A 6 -18.52 -3.96 -10.51
C MET A 6 -17.07 -3.43 -10.57
N THR A 7 -16.61 -2.81 -9.48
CA THR A 7 -15.29 -2.16 -9.38
C THR A 7 -14.18 -3.11 -8.89
N GLU A 8 -14.50 -4.09 -8.04
CA GLU A 8 -13.50 -5.03 -7.51
C GLU A 8 -12.96 -5.98 -8.59
N LEU A 9 -13.84 -6.49 -9.45
CA LEU A 9 -13.46 -7.43 -10.54
C LEU A 9 -12.62 -6.78 -11.65
N SER A 10 -12.74 -5.46 -11.85
CA SER A 10 -12.03 -4.72 -12.90
C SER A 10 -10.64 -4.25 -12.46
N VAL A 11 -10.44 -4.00 -11.16
CA VAL A 11 -9.11 -3.71 -10.59
C VAL A 11 -8.21 -4.94 -10.70
N ASP A 12 -8.73 -6.12 -10.37
CA ASP A 12 -7.97 -7.38 -10.34
C ASP A 12 -7.37 -7.76 -11.71
N ALA A 13 -8.13 -7.47 -12.79
CA ALA A 13 -7.72 -7.74 -14.16
C ALA A 13 -6.56 -6.87 -14.68
N THR A 14 -6.30 -5.71 -14.06
CA THR A 14 -5.25 -4.76 -14.49
C THR A 14 -3.97 -4.82 -13.65
N LEU A 15 -3.98 -5.55 -12.53
CA LEU A 15 -2.82 -5.71 -11.67
C LEU A 15 -1.99 -6.91 -12.12
N SER A 16 -0.67 -6.73 -12.15
CA SER A 16 0.24 -7.87 -12.22
C SER A 16 0.12 -8.71 -10.94
N ALA A 17 0.47 -10.00 -11.01
CA ALA A 17 0.49 -10.87 -9.83
C ALA A 17 1.26 -10.23 -8.65
N ARG A 18 2.41 -9.62 -8.94
CA ARG A 18 3.22 -8.96 -7.91
C ARG A 18 2.55 -7.75 -7.28
N GLU A 19 1.80 -6.98 -8.06
CA GLU A 19 1.04 -5.83 -7.54
C GLU A 19 -0.12 -6.29 -6.65
N ARG A 20 -0.76 -7.43 -6.97
CA ARG A 20 -1.80 -8.03 -6.13
C ARG A 20 -1.23 -8.50 -4.80
N ASP A 21 -0.14 -9.27 -4.82
CA ASP A 21 0.51 -9.76 -3.59
C ASP A 21 0.88 -8.59 -2.66
N ILE A 22 1.41 -7.50 -3.24
CA ILE A 22 1.77 -6.30 -2.47
C ILE A 22 0.52 -5.60 -1.92
N LEU A 23 -0.56 -5.51 -2.70
CA LEU A 23 -1.80 -4.89 -2.26
C LEU A 23 -2.45 -5.68 -1.11
N GLU A 24 -2.51 -7.00 -1.21
CA GLU A 24 -2.99 -7.89 -0.14
C GLU A 24 -2.16 -7.68 1.14
N LEU A 25 -0.84 -7.67 1.01
CA LEU A 25 0.05 -7.42 2.14
C LEU A 25 -0.22 -6.05 2.81
N ILE A 26 -0.47 -5.01 2.02
CA ILE A 26 -0.83 -3.67 2.53
C ILE A 26 -2.17 -3.70 3.25
N ILE A 27 -3.16 -4.47 2.78
CA ILE A 27 -4.48 -4.58 3.41
C ILE A 27 -4.37 -5.24 4.79
N GLU A 28 -3.46 -6.20 4.95
CA GLU A 28 -3.28 -6.94 6.20
C GLU A 28 -2.37 -6.23 7.21
N ASN A 29 -1.34 -5.51 6.74
CA ASN A 29 -0.24 -5.01 7.58
C ASN A 29 -0.09 -3.48 7.57
N TRP A 30 -1.14 -2.73 7.20
CA TRP A 30 -1.05 -1.27 7.20
C TRP A 30 -0.93 -0.69 8.62
N PRO A 31 -0.25 0.45 8.78
CA PRO A 31 0.55 1.15 7.76
C PRO A 31 1.90 0.47 7.50
N ILE A 32 2.32 0.38 6.22
CA ILE A 32 3.54 -0.33 5.83
C ILE A 32 4.42 0.48 4.86
N SER A 33 5.73 0.30 4.91
CA SER A 33 6.74 0.96 4.05
C SER A 33 7.34 0.03 2.99
N SER A 34 8.08 0.61 2.05
CA SER A 34 8.79 -0.15 1.00
C SER A 34 9.82 -1.16 1.54
N LEU A 35 10.46 -0.87 2.69
CA LEU A 35 11.43 -1.78 3.29
C LEU A 35 10.76 -2.92 4.04
N GLU A 36 9.68 -2.64 4.78
CA GLU A 36 8.90 -3.67 5.46
C GLU A 36 8.31 -4.65 4.44
N ILE A 37 7.80 -4.14 3.30
CA ILE A 37 7.36 -5.01 2.20
C ILE A 37 8.50 -5.92 1.72
N ALA A 38 9.72 -5.39 1.57
CA ALA A 38 10.88 -6.19 1.17
C ALA A 38 11.20 -7.30 2.19
N GLU A 39 11.10 -7.01 3.48
CA GLU A 39 11.27 -7.97 4.57
C GLU A 39 10.22 -9.08 4.53
N HIS A 40 8.95 -8.72 4.32
CA HIS A 40 7.86 -9.70 4.17
C HIS A 40 8.08 -10.65 2.99
N PHE A 41 8.63 -10.14 1.89
CA PHE A 41 9.01 -10.96 0.74
C PHE A 41 10.37 -11.66 0.87
N ARG A 42 10.98 -11.62 2.07
CA ARG A 42 12.26 -12.26 2.41
C ARG A 42 13.40 -11.84 1.48
N GLU A 43 13.39 -10.59 1.04
CA GLU A 43 14.48 -10.03 0.23
C GLU A 43 15.70 -9.78 1.12
N ASP A 44 16.90 -9.96 0.56
CA ASP A 44 18.12 -9.61 1.29
C ASP A 44 18.18 -8.09 1.47
N ILE A 45 18.17 -7.65 2.72
CA ILE A 45 18.33 -6.25 3.13
C ILE A 45 19.48 -6.09 4.14
N SER A 46 20.42 -7.04 4.16
CA SER A 46 21.50 -7.07 5.15
C SER A 46 22.48 -5.93 4.96
N SER A 47 22.76 -5.55 3.71
CA SER A 47 23.67 -4.46 3.37
C SER A 47 22.95 -3.16 3.03
N ARG A 48 23.64 -2.02 3.19
CA ARG A 48 23.12 -0.69 2.83
C ARG A 48 22.73 -0.59 1.35
N GLU A 49 23.52 -1.22 0.48
CA GLU A 49 23.26 -1.24 -0.96
C GLU A 49 22.00 -2.04 -1.30
N GLN A 50 21.85 -3.22 -0.69
CA GLN A 50 20.67 -4.06 -0.91
C GLN A 50 19.39 -3.40 -0.36
N ARG A 51 19.45 -2.76 0.82
CA ARG A 51 18.34 -1.95 1.35
C ARG A 51 17.91 -0.86 0.38
N LYS A 52 18.87 -0.15 -0.22
CA LYS A 52 18.57 0.91 -1.19
C LYS A 52 17.88 0.33 -2.42
N LYS A 53 18.40 -0.77 -2.96
CA LYS A 53 17.83 -1.48 -4.12
C LYS A 53 16.41 -1.97 -3.83
N ALA A 54 16.20 -2.63 -2.69
CA ALA A 54 14.89 -3.09 -2.24
C ALA A 54 13.90 -1.92 -2.07
N SER A 55 14.32 -0.85 -1.38
CA SER A 55 13.49 0.35 -1.20
C SER A 55 13.07 0.95 -2.55
N THR A 56 13.98 1.06 -3.52
CA THR A 56 13.65 1.57 -4.86
C THR A 56 12.69 0.64 -5.59
N LYS A 57 12.93 -0.68 -5.55
CA LYS A 57 12.06 -1.71 -6.17
C LYS A 57 10.64 -1.63 -5.65
N TYR A 58 10.44 -1.63 -4.34
CA TYR A 58 9.09 -1.63 -3.76
C TYR A 58 8.44 -0.25 -3.83
N SER A 59 9.20 0.85 -3.74
CA SER A 59 8.66 2.18 -3.98
C SER A 59 8.06 2.33 -5.39
N TYR A 60 8.60 1.63 -6.39
CA TYR A 60 8.02 1.61 -7.74
C TYR A 60 6.62 0.96 -7.75
N TYR A 61 6.46 -0.20 -7.13
CA TYR A 61 5.16 -0.86 -7.01
C TYR A 61 4.17 -0.03 -6.20
N LEU A 62 4.61 0.54 -5.07
CA LEU A 62 3.78 1.40 -4.24
C LEU A 62 3.26 2.62 -5.02
N LYS A 63 4.12 3.28 -5.80
CA LYS A 63 3.72 4.40 -6.66
C LYS A 63 2.65 3.98 -7.65
N LYS A 64 2.80 2.83 -8.31
CA LYS A 64 1.77 2.31 -9.22
C LYS A 64 0.43 2.07 -8.53
N LEU A 65 0.44 1.49 -7.33
CA LEU A 65 -0.79 1.26 -6.57
C LEU A 65 -1.46 2.58 -6.14
N VAL A 66 -0.67 3.61 -5.84
CA VAL A 66 -1.15 4.98 -5.58
C VAL A 66 -1.73 5.61 -6.85
N ASP A 67 -1.04 5.50 -7.98
CA ASP A 67 -1.49 6.05 -9.28
C ASP A 67 -2.81 5.40 -9.73
N LYS A 68 -2.96 4.09 -9.47
CA LYS A 68 -4.22 3.35 -9.67
C LYS A 68 -5.29 3.66 -8.63
N ARG A 69 -5.03 4.53 -7.65
CA ARG A 69 -5.92 4.91 -6.55
C ARG A 69 -6.44 3.70 -5.77
N LEU A 70 -5.56 2.76 -5.44
CA LEU A 70 -5.89 1.59 -4.60
C LEU A 70 -5.44 1.78 -3.16
N VAL A 71 -4.34 2.49 -2.97
CA VAL A 71 -3.76 2.80 -1.67
C VAL A 71 -3.46 4.29 -1.57
N LEU A 72 -3.44 4.80 -0.35
CA LEU A 72 -2.93 6.12 -0.05
C LEU A 72 -1.48 6.03 0.36
N SER A 73 -0.79 7.15 0.26
CA SER A 73 0.59 7.26 0.70
C SER A 73 0.85 8.56 1.44
N LYS A 74 1.82 8.50 2.35
CA LYS A 74 2.40 9.65 3.02
C LYS A 74 3.90 9.47 3.12
N ARG A 75 4.64 10.56 2.88
CA ARG A 75 6.07 10.58 3.15
C ARG A 75 6.32 10.80 4.63
N SER A 76 7.15 9.95 5.21
CA SER A 76 7.69 10.09 6.56
C SER A 76 9.21 10.03 6.47
N GLY A 77 9.86 11.19 6.57
CA GLY A 77 11.29 11.33 6.25
C GLY A 77 11.61 10.86 4.83
N ASN A 78 12.51 9.89 4.69
CA ASN A 78 12.91 9.31 3.41
C ASN A 78 12.06 8.10 2.99
N SER A 79 11.09 7.69 3.81
CA SER A 79 10.27 6.49 3.56
C SER A 79 8.88 6.86 3.06
N LEU A 80 8.36 6.08 2.12
CA LEU A 80 6.98 6.14 1.67
C LEU A 80 6.17 5.12 2.46
N ILE A 81 5.23 5.60 3.27
CA ILE A 81 4.31 4.78 4.06
C ILE A 81 2.97 4.73 3.32
N VAL A 82 2.38 3.55 3.22
CA VAL A 82 1.12 3.32 2.51
C VAL A 82 0.09 2.58 3.36
N TRP A 83 -1.19 2.79 3.05
CA TRP A 83 -2.33 2.10 3.65
C TRP A 83 -3.53 2.09 2.69
N PRO A 84 -4.49 1.17 2.84
CA PRO A 84 -5.61 1.08 1.92
C PRO A 84 -6.61 2.24 2.14
N LEU A 85 -7.32 2.63 1.08
CA LEU A 85 -8.28 3.74 1.09
C LEU A 85 -9.40 3.57 2.14
N VAL A 86 -9.80 2.34 2.43
CA VAL A 86 -10.86 2.03 3.39
C VAL A 86 -10.55 2.56 4.80
N VAL A 87 -9.27 2.64 5.16
CA VAL A 87 -8.82 3.08 6.49
C VAL A 87 -9.13 4.55 6.75
N GLU A 88 -9.09 5.40 5.71
CA GLU A 88 -9.45 6.81 5.88
C GLU A 88 -10.93 6.98 6.23
N LYS A 89 -11.83 6.12 5.70
CA LYS A 89 -13.24 6.17 6.08
C LYS A 89 -13.40 5.97 7.59
N TYR A 90 -12.68 5.01 8.15
CA TYR A 90 -12.69 4.78 9.60
C TYR A 90 -12.07 5.94 10.38
N ARG A 91 -10.99 6.55 9.89
CA ARG A 91 -10.39 7.75 10.51
C ARG A 91 -11.35 8.94 10.48
N THR A 92 -12.06 9.15 9.38
CA THR A 92 -13.07 10.21 9.26
C THR A 92 -14.21 9.97 10.25
N ILE A 93 -14.74 8.76 10.34
CA ILE A 93 -15.78 8.41 11.32
C ILE A 93 -15.27 8.66 12.74
N HIS A 94 -14.06 8.20 13.05
CA HIS A 94 -13.44 8.42 14.35
C HIS A 94 -13.30 9.92 14.68
N ASN A 95 -12.87 10.75 13.73
CA ASN A 95 -12.78 12.21 13.94
C ASN A 95 -14.15 12.84 14.20
N ILE A 96 -15.17 12.46 13.42
CA ILE A 96 -16.56 12.90 13.64
C ILE A 96 -17.05 12.51 15.04
N LEU A 97 -16.81 11.26 15.45
CA LEU A 97 -17.19 10.76 16.78
C LEU A 97 -16.44 11.47 17.91
N GLN A 98 -15.20 11.89 17.69
CA GLN A 98 -14.41 12.66 18.66
C GLN A 98 -14.72 14.17 18.65
N GLY A 99 -15.68 14.62 17.83
CA GLY A 99 -16.13 16.01 17.81
C GLY A 99 -15.04 17.01 17.36
N ARG A 100 -14.10 16.55 16.52
CA ARG A 100 -13.10 17.39 15.86
C ARG A 100 -13.32 17.44 14.36
#